data_AF-R5BGS8-F1
#
_entry.id   AF-R5BGS8-F1
#
_cell.length_a   1.000
_cell.length_b   1.000
_cell.length_c   1.000
_cell.angle_alpha   90.00
_cell.angle_beta   90.00
_cell.angle_gamma   90.00
#
_symmetry.space_group_name_H-M   'P 1'
#
loop_
_entity.id
_entity.type
_entity.pdbx_description
1 polymer ?
#
loop_
_entity_poly.entity_id
_entity_poly.type
_entity_poly.pdbx_seq_one_letter_code
_entity_poly.pdbx_strand_id
1 'polypeptide(L)'
;MKGLKLYFEEEAPYYVPKFKADPLDVINLIHDANGLAVMAHPKLIKNDDYVQELLQLPFDGIEVYHIIHKKEDEARYRKMAILRKLLITGGSDFHGIETKLPKAIGDYLIQSESVADFLHVLQAH
;
A
#
# COMPACT_ATOMS: atom_id res chain seq x y z
N MET A 1 12.77 -12.70 11.07
CA MET A 1 11.45 -12.54 11.72
C MET A 1 10.84 -13.87 12.24
N LYS A 2 11.63 -14.79 12.82
CA LYS A 2 11.08 -16.08 13.33
C LYS A 2 10.07 -15.91 14.49
N GLY A 3 10.25 -14.87 15.32
CA GLY A 3 9.40 -14.64 16.49
C GLY A 3 7.94 -14.29 16.16
N LEU A 4 7.68 -13.51 15.11
CA LEU A 4 6.29 -13.14 14.76
C LEU A 4 5.47 -14.38 14.40
N LYS A 5 6.03 -15.28 13.60
CA LYS A 5 5.38 -16.53 13.24
C LYS A 5 5.19 -17.49 14.41
N LEU A 6 6.18 -17.60 15.29
CA LEU A 6 6.13 -18.53 16.43
C LEU A 6 5.14 -18.11 17.52
N TYR A 7 4.87 -16.81 17.64
CA TYR A 7 4.13 -16.28 18.79
C TYR A 7 2.86 -15.54 18.42
N PHE A 8 2.77 -14.92 17.23
CA PHE A 8 1.75 -13.91 16.93
C PHE A 8 1.05 -14.07 15.56
N GLU A 9 1.34 -15.11 14.79
CA GLU A 9 0.56 -15.47 13.58
C GLU A 9 -0.67 -16.31 13.96
N GLU A 10 -1.62 -16.46 13.04
CA GLU A 10 -2.80 -17.32 13.22
C GLU A 10 -2.37 -18.72 13.67
N GLU A 11 -3.08 -19.28 14.66
CA GLU A 11 -2.74 -20.54 15.39
C GLU A 11 -1.56 -20.46 16.39
N ALA A 12 -0.89 -19.32 16.55
CA ALA A 12 0.21 -19.17 17.53
C ALA A 12 -0.28 -18.86 18.96
N PRO A 13 0.50 -19.18 20.01
CA PRO A 13 0.04 -19.13 21.41
C PRO A 13 -0.41 -17.75 21.92
N TYR A 14 0.06 -16.68 21.29
CA TYR A 14 -0.25 -15.30 21.68
C TYR A 14 -0.97 -14.52 20.57
N TYR A 15 -1.54 -15.23 19.58
CA TYR A 15 -2.39 -14.60 18.58
C TYR A 15 -3.72 -14.19 19.19
N VAL A 16 -4.03 -12.90 19.06
CA VAL A 16 -5.35 -12.35 19.34
C VAL A 16 -5.89 -11.80 18.02
N PRO A 17 -7.08 -12.24 17.56
CA PRO A 17 -7.68 -11.70 16.35
C PRO A 17 -7.79 -10.18 16.44
N LYS A 18 -7.22 -9.49 15.44
CA LYS A 18 -7.38 -8.04 15.33
C LYS A 18 -8.79 -7.74 14.83
N PHE A 19 -9.36 -6.65 15.34
CA PHE A 19 -10.54 -6.06 14.74
C PHE A 19 -10.26 -5.77 13.26
N LYS A 20 -11.15 -6.24 12.39
CA LYS A 20 -11.11 -5.97 10.95
C LYS A 20 -12.23 -4.99 10.65
N ALA A 21 -11.88 -3.77 10.28
CA ALA A 21 -12.84 -2.78 9.79
C ALA A 21 -13.23 -3.12 8.35
N ASP A 22 -14.45 -2.76 7.96
CA ASP A 22 -14.84 -2.81 6.55
C ASP A 22 -13.98 -1.80 5.77
N PRO A 23 -13.40 -2.18 4.62
CA PRO A 23 -12.58 -1.27 3.83
C PRO A 23 -13.30 0.03 3.44
N LEU A 24 -14.61 -0.02 3.16
CA LEU A 24 -15.39 1.17 2.82
C LEU A 24 -15.50 2.13 4.01
N ASP A 25 -15.72 1.61 5.22
CA ASP A 25 -15.76 2.43 6.44
C ASP A 25 -14.43 3.13 6.70
N VAL A 26 -13.31 2.43 6.45
CA VAL A 26 -11.96 3.00 6.60
C VAL A 26 -11.69 4.09 5.56
N ILE A 27 -12.10 3.87 4.30
CA ILE A 27 -11.95 4.87 3.23
C ILE A 27 -12.75 6.12 3.57
N ASN A 28 -14.03 5.95 3.95
CA ASN A 28 -14.90 7.07 4.34
C ASN A 28 -14.31 7.85 5.52
N LEU A 29 -13.77 7.15 6.53
CA LEU A 29 -13.12 7.80 7.67
C LEU A 29 -11.90 8.65 7.26
N ILE A 30 -11.10 8.17 6.30
CA ILE A 30 -9.96 8.95 5.77
C ILE A 30 -10.48 10.19 5.04
N HIS A 31 -11.52 10.04 4.22
CA HIS A 31 -12.14 11.15 3.49
C HIS A 31 -12.79 12.19 4.40
N ASP A 32 -13.48 11.75 5.46
CA ASP A 32 -14.08 12.63 6.47
C ASP A 32 -13.04 13.47 7.21
N ALA A 33 -11.80 12.96 7.31
CA ALA A 33 -10.64 13.68 7.81
C ALA A 33 -9.95 14.57 6.77
N ASN A 34 -10.55 14.75 5.58
CA ASN A 34 -9.98 15.42 4.40
C ASN A 34 -8.68 14.77 3.89
N GLY A 35 -8.50 13.48 4.15
CA GLY A 35 -7.37 12.70 3.66
C GLY A 35 -7.66 12.02 2.33
N LEU A 36 -6.62 11.43 1.74
CA LEU A 36 -6.71 10.60 0.54
C LEU A 36 -6.48 9.12 0.90
N ALA A 37 -7.39 8.26 0.48
CA ALA A 37 -7.32 6.83 0.71
C ALA A 37 -6.52 6.13 -0.39
N VAL A 38 -5.40 5.50 -0.02
CA VAL A 38 -4.48 4.84 -0.95
C VAL A 38 -4.32 3.37 -0.59
N MET A 39 -4.51 2.46 -1.56
CA MET A 39 -4.24 1.04 -1.36
C MET A 39 -2.73 0.77 -1.29
N ALA A 40 -2.24 0.45 -0.09
CA ALA A 40 -0.83 0.15 0.15
C ALA A 40 -0.44 -1.26 -0.30
N HIS A 41 0.76 -1.38 -0.91
CA HIS A 41 1.46 -2.61 -1.32
C HIS A 41 0.53 -3.78 -1.68
N PRO A 42 -0.31 -3.63 -2.73
CA PRO A 42 -1.39 -4.57 -3.09
C PRO A 42 -0.89 -6.01 -3.30
N LYS A 43 0.39 -6.20 -3.62
CA LYS A 43 1.00 -7.52 -3.76
C LYS A 43 0.85 -8.41 -2.52
N LEU A 44 0.72 -7.83 -1.32
CA LEU A 44 0.52 -8.60 -0.09
C LEU A 44 -0.86 -9.28 -0.01
N ILE A 45 -1.84 -8.83 -0.80
CA ILE A 45 -3.15 -9.48 -0.94
C ILE A 45 -3.03 -10.84 -1.66
N LYS A 46 -1.98 -11.03 -2.47
CA LYS A 46 -1.65 -12.27 -3.21
C LYS A 46 -2.74 -12.74 -4.20
N ASN A 47 -3.75 -11.91 -4.44
CA ASN A 47 -4.81 -12.14 -5.43
C ASN A 47 -5.18 -10.81 -6.09
N ASP A 48 -4.81 -10.65 -7.35
CA ASP A 48 -5.04 -9.41 -8.09
C ASP A 48 -6.49 -9.24 -8.55
N ASP A 49 -7.30 -10.30 -8.58
CA ASP A 49 -8.73 -10.19 -8.82
C ASP A 49 -9.43 -9.55 -7.61
N TYR A 50 -9.02 -9.92 -6.39
CA TYR A 50 -9.48 -9.24 -5.18
C TYR A 50 -8.97 -7.80 -5.07
N VAL A 51 -7.74 -7.52 -5.51
CA VAL A 51 -7.26 -6.13 -5.64
C VAL A 51 -8.18 -5.34 -6.56
N GLN A 52 -8.53 -5.89 -7.71
CA GLN A 52 -9.46 -5.25 -8.65
C GLN A 52 -10.87 -5.11 -8.07
N GLU A 53 -11.38 -6.07 -7.32
CA GLU A 53 -12.67 -5.95 -6.66
C GLU A 53 -12.67 -4.83 -5.63
N LEU A 54 -11.67 -4.79 -4.74
CA LEU A 54 -11.54 -3.77 -3.69
C LEU A 54 -11.37 -2.37 -4.27
N LEU A 55 -10.62 -2.21 -5.35
CA LEU A 55 -10.46 -0.91 -6.01
C LEU A 55 -11.77 -0.38 -6.65
N GLN A 56 -12.90 -1.11 -6.56
CA GLN A 56 -14.22 -0.57 -6.95
C GLN A 56 -14.77 0.37 -5.87
N LEU A 57 -14.24 0.27 -4.65
CA LEU A 57 -14.46 1.23 -3.57
C LEU A 57 -13.79 2.57 -3.92
N PRO A 58 -14.18 3.68 -3.26
CA PRO A 58 -13.72 5.02 -3.65
C PRO A 58 -12.28 5.31 -3.16
N PHE A 59 -11.31 4.50 -3.56
CA PHE A 59 -9.90 4.82 -3.36
C PHE A 59 -9.49 6.01 -4.24
N ASP A 60 -8.61 6.85 -3.73
CA ASP A 60 -7.99 7.94 -4.48
C ASP A 60 -6.72 7.48 -5.18
N GLY A 61 -6.05 6.45 -4.65
CA GLY A 61 -4.76 5.99 -5.16
C GLY A 61 -4.43 4.54 -4.89
N ILE A 62 -3.35 4.09 -5.52
CA ILE A 62 -2.76 2.77 -5.34
C ILE A 62 -1.23 2.87 -5.34
N GLU A 63 -0.60 2.12 -4.45
CA GLU A 63 0.85 2.01 -4.39
C GLU A 63 1.37 1.12 -5.52
N VAL A 64 2.07 1.74 -6.47
CA VAL A 64 2.69 1.04 -7.61
C VAL A 64 4.15 0.73 -7.33
N TYR A 65 4.87 1.67 -6.70
CA TYR A 65 6.29 1.55 -6.45
C TYR A 65 6.55 1.18 -4.99
N HIS A 66 6.96 -0.06 -4.77
CA HIS A 66 7.31 -0.57 -3.45
C HIS A 66 8.48 -1.55 -3.55
N ILE A 67 9.27 -1.69 -2.47
CA ILE A 67 10.49 -2.51 -2.47
C ILE A 67 10.28 -4.00 -2.80
N ILE A 68 9.07 -4.51 -2.55
CA ILE A 68 8.70 -5.91 -2.84
C ILE A 68 8.12 -6.11 -4.24
N HIS A 69 7.83 -5.03 -4.98
CA HIS A 69 7.28 -5.09 -6.33
C HIS A 69 8.42 -5.33 -7.32
N LYS A 70 8.20 -6.30 -8.22
CA LYS A 70 9.03 -6.46 -9.42
C LYS A 70 8.49 -5.57 -10.54
N LYS A 71 9.21 -5.46 -11.65
CA LYS A 71 8.77 -4.66 -12.81
C LYS A 71 7.43 -5.12 -13.38
N GLU A 72 7.12 -6.41 -13.27
CA GLU A 72 5.83 -6.96 -13.69
C GLU A 72 4.69 -6.54 -12.74
N ASP A 73 4.98 -6.40 -11.44
CA ASP A 73 4.01 -5.91 -10.45
C ASP A 73 3.77 -4.42 -10.64
N GLU A 74 4.84 -3.62 -10.78
CA GLU A 74 4.76 -2.18 -11.08
C GLU A 74 3.92 -1.95 -12.35
N ALA A 75 4.21 -2.66 -13.45
CA ALA A 75 3.47 -2.53 -14.70
C ALA A 75 1.99 -2.89 -14.54
N ARG A 76 1.69 -3.95 -13.77
CA ARG A 76 0.33 -4.41 -13.51
C ARG A 76 -0.47 -3.40 -12.70
N TYR A 77 0.05 -2.94 -11.57
CA TYR A 77 -0.65 -1.97 -10.71
C TYR A 77 -0.75 -0.59 -11.36
N ARG A 78 0.27 -0.18 -12.14
CA ARG A 78 0.18 1.03 -12.96
C ARG A 78 -0.95 0.95 -13.98
N LYS A 79 -1.12 -0.20 -14.65
CA LYS A 79 -2.24 -0.40 -15.59
C LYS A 79 -3.59 -0.29 -14.87
N MET A 80 -3.73 -0.89 -13.69
CA MET A 80 -4.94 -0.77 -12.88
C MET A 80 -5.23 0.69 -12.50
N ALA A 81 -4.19 1.42 -12.06
CA ALA A 81 -4.29 2.83 -11.69
C ALA A 81 -4.81 3.69 -12.86
N ILE A 82 -4.21 3.53 -14.04
CA ILE A 82 -4.61 4.27 -15.26
C ILE A 82 -6.05 3.97 -15.65
N LEU A 83 -6.45 2.69 -15.66
CA LEU A 83 -7.81 2.29 -16.04
C LEU A 83 -8.88 2.88 -15.10
N ARG A 84 -8.53 3.08 -13.83
CA ARG A 84 -9.45 3.60 -12.80
C ARG A 84 -9.22 5.06 -12.45
N LYS A 85 -8.29 5.74 -13.13
CA LYS A 85 -7.91 7.14 -12.86
C LYS A 85 -7.49 7.37 -11.41
N LEU A 86 -6.78 6.40 -10.84
CA LEU A 86 -6.23 6.49 -9.48
C LEU A 86 -4.88 7.19 -9.49
N LEU A 87 -4.59 7.92 -8.42
CA LEU A 87 -3.26 8.45 -8.14
C LEU A 87 -2.26 7.29 -7.99
N ILE A 88 -1.11 7.45 -8.64
CA ILE A 88 0.01 6.52 -8.53
C ILE A 88 0.89 6.99 -7.37
N THR A 89 1.13 6.11 -6.41
CA THR A 89 1.99 6.39 -5.25
C THR A 89 3.11 5.36 -5.13
N GLY A 90 4.00 5.60 -4.18
CA GLY A 90 5.01 4.64 -3.78
C GLY A 90 5.64 4.95 -2.44
N GLY A 91 6.20 3.92 -1.81
CA GLY A 91 6.71 3.96 -0.45
C GLY A 91 7.77 2.89 -0.22
N SER A 92 8.68 3.18 0.71
CA SER A 92 9.75 2.26 1.08
C SER A 92 9.31 1.22 2.11
N ASP A 93 8.22 1.51 2.85
CA ASP A 93 7.80 0.76 4.04
C ASP A 93 8.96 0.52 5.02
N PHE A 94 9.78 1.56 5.24
CA PHE A 94 10.95 1.47 6.12
C PHE A 94 10.55 1.26 7.58
N HIS A 95 11.15 0.26 8.22
CA HIS A 95 10.83 -0.17 9.59
C HIS A 95 11.99 0.00 10.59
N GLY A 96 13.18 0.44 10.17
CA GLY A 96 14.33 0.58 11.08
C GLY A 96 14.89 -0.74 11.62
N ILE A 97 14.46 -1.88 11.10
CA ILE A 97 14.88 -3.20 11.55
C ILE A 97 16.09 -3.64 10.72
N GLU A 98 17.23 -3.86 11.36
CA GLU A 98 18.50 -4.22 10.70
C GLU A 98 18.38 -5.44 9.78
N THR A 99 17.48 -6.39 10.08
CA THR A 99 17.27 -7.59 9.27
C THR A 99 16.23 -7.44 8.14
N LYS A 100 15.47 -6.34 8.11
CA LYS A 100 14.50 -6.03 7.04
C LYS A 100 15.14 -5.08 6.02
N LEU A 101 14.54 -4.98 4.84
CA LEU A 101 14.82 -3.92 3.88
C LEU A 101 13.65 -2.92 3.89
N PRO A 102 13.88 -1.64 3.52
CA PRO A 102 15.19 -1.01 3.28
C PRO A 102 16.06 -0.90 4.57
N LYS A 103 17.37 -0.67 4.44
CA LYS A 103 18.30 -0.57 5.59
C LYS A 103 18.32 0.84 6.19
N ALA A 104 18.10 1.85 5.37
CA ALA A 104 18.02 3.25 5.75
C ALA A 104 16.91 3.99 4.99
N ILE A 105 16.52 5.15 5.52
CA ILE A 105 15.69 6.11 4.80
C ILE A 105 16.44 6.56 3.54
N GLY A 106 15.77 6.55 2.39
CA GLY A 106 16.35 6.93 1.10
C GLY A 106 17.00 5.78 0.32
N ASP A 107 17.06 4.56 0.85
CA ASP A 107 17.55 3.38 0.11
C ASP A 107 16.63 2.96 -1.04
N TYR A 108 15.35 3.31 -0.94
CA TYR A 108 14.36 3.11 -1.99
C TYR A 108 13.88 4.47 -2.48
N LEU A 109 14.12 4.73 -3.77
CA LEU A 109 13.81 6.00 -4.41
C LEU A 109 12.83 5.77 -5.56
N ILE A 110 11.98 6.76 -5.77
CA ILE A 110 11.00 6.80 -6.86
C ILE A 110 11.27 8.08 -7.63
N GLN A 111 11.27 7.99 -8.96
CA GLN A 111 11.39 9.18 -9.80
C GLN A 111 10.14 10.03 -9.62
N SER A 112 10.31 11.33 -9.34
CA SER A 112 9.20 12.22 -8.98
C SER A 112 8.12 12.29 -10.08
N GLU A 113 8.53 12.17 -11.33
CA GLU A 113 7.70 12.15 -12.52
C GLU A 113 6.75 10.95 -12.53
N SER A 114 7.14 9.85 -11.89
CA SER A 114 6.33 8.63 -11.80
C SER A 114 5.16 8.76 -10.82
N VAL A 115 5.20 9.76 -9.95
CA VAL A 115 4.19 10.06 -8.91
C VAL A 115 3.77 11.54 -8.95
N ALA A 116 3.98 12.22 -10.08
CA ALA A 116 3.82 13.67 -10.18
C ALA A 116 2.42 14.15 -9.83
N ASP A 117 1.38 13.44 -10.28
CA ASP A 117 -0.01 13.78 -9.99
C ASP A 117 -0.29 13.75 -8.48
N PHE A 118 0.25 12.76 -7.77
CA PHE A 118 0.13 12.68 -6.32
C PHE A 118 0.86 13.84 -5.62
N LEU A 119 2.09 14.15 -6.05
CA LEU A 119 2.85 15.28 -5.52
C LEU A 119 2.15 16.62 -5.76
N HIS A 120 1.50 16.78 -6.92
CA HIS A 120 0.74 17.99 -7.23
C HIS A 120 -0.45 18.16 -6.29
N VAL A 121 -1.20 17.09 -6.02
CA VAL A 121 -2.31 17.11 -5.06
C VAL A 121 -1.82 17.50 -3.67
N LEU A 122 -0.69 16.96 -3.20
CA LEU A 122 -0.13 17.31 -1.90
C LEU A 122 0.31 18.78 -1.77
N GLN A 123 0.66 19.42 -2.89
CA GLN A 123 1.09 20.83 -2.91
C GLN A 123 -0.08 21.82 -3.06
N ALA A 124 -1.25 21.33 -3.47
CA ALA A 124 -2.45 22.15 -3.67
C ALA A 124 -3.25 22.37 -2.36
N HIS A 125 -2.83 21.74 -1.27
CA HIS A 125 -3.38 21.83 0.08
C HIS A 125 -2.36 22.44 1.05
#